data_AF-A0A955FVK4-F1
#
_entry.id   AF-A0A955FVK4-F1
#
_cell.length_a   1.000
_cell.length_b   1.000
_cell.length_c   1.000
_cell.angle_alpha   90.00
_cell.angle_beta   90.00
_cell.angle_gamma   90.00
#
_symmetry.space_group_name_H-M   'P 1'
#
loop_
_entity.id
_entity.type
_entity.pdbx_description
1 polymer ?
#
loop_
_entity_poly.entity_id
_entity_poly.type
_entity_poly.pdbx_seq_one_letter_code
_entity_poly.pdbx_strand_id
1 'polypeptide(L)'
;MFKKLLSNLPFNPSLIGKVSFYAKRLHKEASVRRLGLAFLLLFLGVQIFAAAIPTQPSVASSGNDMFPGGFANQGDAVNACNSNTYDFKTILNYFGIDCISLYAGQVRRIDYNEYGGQLYSMGRIPYGFASEVSVSIPNAGTYYMRPLTSWGDHCYNDGHNCEAITGTRADGTPFMVLLGCGNITIVGPPAPPPPPPPPPPPPAPNKLIACNALLMSVNEGAKVKAGSSVSVRGRAVGQNLPPNELVDMYYYLVNESGSVVASQEAKGIPFDGTLAQDNTPRVFTLEKAGNYTFLLAVKTDGSTVNAFGNFEGDCVKHVSADTQKPCEEAENEDDAEVCLVLNKKATNQTQGIEDANGTTAKAGDVILYRLQVTNTSKNTAVNDFVVEENMADVLEYADIVDLHGGTMDANNIVRWPAIDIKPGETVEQQVTVKIKDPIPQTPVASTAPGSFDLTMTNVYGETVNVKLPPSVPKTTEQVTTSLPNTGPGETLAVGFVAALIVGYFFARTRLMAKELDVVKSEYVTTGGA
;
A
#
# COMPACT_ATOMS: atom_id res chain seq x y z
N MET A 1 -11.15 -10.12 -50.55
CA MET A 1 -10.55 -11.34 -51.14
C MET A 1 -11.59 -12.43 -51.43
N PHE A 2 -12.25 -13.03 -50.43
CA PHE A 2 -13.15 -14.18 -50.60
C PHE A 2 -14.21 -14.02 -51.72
N LYS A 3 -14.96 -12.91 -51.75
CA LYS A 3 -15.91 -12.60 -52.86
C LYS A 3 -15.27 -12.63 -54.27
N LYS A 4 -14.00 -12.23 -54.40
CA LYS A 4 -13.23 -12.22 -55.67
C LYS A 4 -12.71 -13.61 -56.07
N LEU A 5 -12.70 -14.56 -55.14
CA LEU A 5 -12.41 -15.97 -55.38
C LEU A 5 -13.67 -16.71 -55.84
N LEU A 6 -14.81 -16.42 -55.19
CA LEU A 6 -16.14 -16.97 -55.53
C LEU A 6 -16.59 -16.56 -56.94
N SER A 7 -16.46 -15.28 -57.31
CA SER A 7 -16.90 -14.78 -58.62
C SER A 7 -16.15 -15.38 -59.82
N ASN A 8 -14.97 -15.99 -59.59
CA ASN A 8 -14.12 -16.56 -60.63
C ASN A 8 -14.09 -18.10 -60.60
N LEU A 9 -14.79 -18.74 -59.66
CA LEU A 9 -14.81 -20.20 -59.51
C LEU A 9 -15.32 -20.93 -60.77
N PRO A 10 -16.37 -20.47 -61.48
CA PRO A 10 -16.85 -21.13 -62.70
C PRO A 10 -15.86 -21.10 -63.87
N PHE A 11 -14.89 -20.18 -63.85
CA PHE A 11 -14.00 -19.90 -64.98
C PHE A 11 -12.59 -20.48 -64.83
N ASN A 12 -12.25 -21.05 -63.67
CA ASN A 12 -10.95 -21.70 -63.46
C ASN A 12 -11.00 -22.78 -62.36
N PRO A 13 -11.17 -24.08 -62.70
CA PRO A 13 -11.31 -25.14 -61.72
C PRO A 13 -10.07 -25.37 -60.84
N SER A 14 -8.89 -24.86 -61.22
CA SER A 14 -7.68 -24.92 -60.37
C SER A 14 -7.81 -24.13 -59.05
N LEU A 15 -8.82 -23.25 -58.92
CA LEU A 15 -9.10 -22.52 -57.69
C LEU A 15 -9.70 -23.39 -56.56
N ILE A 16 -10.28 -24.56 -56.88
CA ILE A 16 -10.87 -25.49 -55.88
C ILE A 16 -9.84 -25.92 -54.82
N GLY A 17 -8.57 -26.13 -55.21
CA GLY A 17 -7.50 -26.42 -54.25
C GLY A 17 -7.27 -25.30 -53.22
N LYS A 18 -7.49 -24.03 -53.61
CA LYS A 18 -7.35 -22.88 -52.71
C LYS A 18 -8.56 -22.71 -51.79
N VAL A 19 -9.76 -23.13 -52.22
CA VAL A 19 -10.97 -23.20 -51.37
C VAL A 19 -10.81 -24.27 -50.29
N SER A 20 -10.31 -25.45 -50.67
CA SER A 20 -9.96 -26.55 -49.74
C SER A 20 -8.96 -26.11 -48.66
N PHE A 21 -7.90 -25.37 -49.05
CA PHE A 21 -6.93 -24.79 -48.14
C PHE A 21 -7.58 -23.79 -47.16
N TYR A 22 -8.43 -22.89 -47.65
CA TYR A 22 -9.15 -21.92 -46.79
C TYR A 22 -10.12 -22.59 -45.82
N ALA A 23 -10.85 -23.62 -46.25
CA ALA A 23 -11.76 -24.39 -45.40
C ALA A 23 -11.00 -25.14 -44.27
N LYS A 24 -9.86 -25.77 -44.58
CA LYS A 24 -8.98 -26.39 -43.57
C LYS A 24 -8.42 -25.36 -42.58
N ARG A 25 -8.09 -24.14 -43.03
CA ARG A 25 -7.61 -23.06 -42.15
C ARG A 25 -8.72 -22.51 -41.23
N LEU A 26 -9.95 -22.35 -41.74
CA LEU A 26 -11.14 -22.02 -40.95
C LEU A 26 -11.40 -23.06 -39.84
N HIS A 27 -11.25 -24.35 -40.15
CA HIS A 27 -11.33 -25.42 -39.14
C HIS A 27 -10.24 -25.36 -38.07
N LYS A 28 -8.99 -25.00 -38.42
CA LYS A 28 -7.93 -24.78 -37.42
C LYS A 28 -8.22 -23.59 -36.50
N GLU A 29 -8.72 -22.47 -37.03
CA GLU A 29 -9.10 -21.32 -36.21
C GLU A 29 -10.29 -21.62 -35.27
N ALA A 30 -11.19 -22.54 -35.65
CA ALA A 30 -12.29 -22.96 -34.79
C ALA A 30 -11.79 -23.62 -33.48
N SER A 31 -10.62 -24.26 -33.49
CA SER A 31 -10.02 -24.84 -32.27
C SER A 31 -9.57 -23.75 -31.29
N VAL A 32 -8.90 -22.70 -31.79
CA VAL A 32 -8.46 -21.55 -30.98
C VAL A 32 -9.67 -20.79 -30.41
N ARG A 33 -10.72 -20.63 -31.21
CA ARG A 33 -11.99 -20.00 -30.77
C ARG A 33 -12.72 -20.80 -29.68
N ARG A 34 -12.67 -22.14 -29.71
CA ARG A 34 -13.22 -23.00 -28.63
C ARG A 34 -12.42 -22.87 -27.34
N LEU A 35 -11.09 -22.79 -27.43
CA LEU A 35 -10.24 -22.62 -26.25
C LEU A 35 -10.53 -21.29 -25.53
N GLY A 36 -10.67 -20.19 -26.29
CA GLY A 36 -11.04 -18.88 -25.74
C GLY A 36 -12.42 -18.88 -25.06
N LEU A 37 -13.41 -19.58 -25.64
CA LEU A 37 -14.73 -19.73 -25.01
C LEU A 37 -14.67 -20.54 -23.71
N ALA A 38 -13.84 -21.59 -23.66
CA ALA A 38 -13.65 -22.40 -22.47
C ALA A 38 -13.05 -21.62 -21.30
N PHE A 39 -12.03 -20.77 -21.56
CA PHE A 39 -11.48 -19.86 -20.54
C PHE A 39 -12.53 -18.86 -20.02
N LEU A 40 -13.37 -18.33 -20.90
CA LEU A 40 -14.44 -17.38 -20.53
C LEU A 40 -15.50 -18.04 -19.65
N LEU A 41 -15.91 -19.27 -19.98
CA LEU A 41 -16.85 -20.07 -19.18
C LEU A 41 -16.24 -20.51 -17.84
N LEU A 42 -14.95 -20.83 -17.79
CA LEU A 42 -14.26 -21.20 -16.56
C LEU A 42 -14.15 -20.00 -15.60
N PHE A 43 -13.88 -18.81 -16.13
CA PHE A 43 -13.89 -17.56 -15.35
C PHE A 43 -15.29 -17.27 -14.77
N LEU A 44 -16.35 -17.48 -15.56
CA LEU A 44 -17.74 -17.36 -15.08
C LEU A 44 -18.08 -18.40 -14.00
N GLY A 45 -17.62 -19.65 -14.17
CA GLY A 45 -17.86 -20.75 -13.23
C GLY A 45 -17.20 -20.53 -11.87
N VAL A 46 -16.00 -19.94 -11.83
CA VAL A 46 -15.32 -19.55 -10.57
C VAL A 46 -16.15 -18.53 -9.79
N GLN A 47 -16.81 -17.58 -10.46
CA GLN A 47 -17.69 -16.61 -9.80
C GLN A 47 -19.00 -17.24 -9.26
N ILE A 48 -19.52 -18.28 -9.91
CA ILE A 48 -20.73 -18.97 -9.45
C ILE A 48 -20.44 -19.85 -8.22
N PHE A 49 -19.29 -20.53 -8.17
CA PHE A 49 -18.97 -21.44 -7.07
C PHE A 49 -18.77 -20.72 -5.73
N ALA A 50 -18.35 -19.44 -5.76
CA ALA A 50 -18.25 -18.58 -4.59
C ALA A 50 -19.61 -18.23 -3.93
N ALA A 51 -20.73 -18.45 -4.62
CA ALA A 51 -22.07 -18.06 -4.18
C ALA A 51 -22.95 -19.23 -3.68
N ALA A 52 -22.42 -20.46 -3.60
CA ALA A 52 -23.24 -21.68 -3.53
C ALA A 52 -23.09 -22.55 -2.26
N ILE A 53 -22.50 -22.03 -1.17
CA ILE A 53 -22.33 -22.78 0.10
C ILE A 53 -23.46 -22.37 1.09
N PRO A 54 -24.34 -23.29 1.54
CA PRO A 54 -25.48 -22.96 2.40
C PRO A 54 -25.26 -23.22 3.90
N THR A 55 -26.02 -22.52 4.76
CA THR A 55 -26.18 -22.79 6.20
C THR A 55 -27.68 -22.83 6.59
N GLN A 56 -28.12 -23.89 7.28
CA GLN A 56 -29.48 -24.16 7.82
C GLN A 56 -29.39 -25.33 8.83
N PRO A 57 -30.38 -25.65 9.72
CA PRO A 57 -31.83 -25.35 9.70
C PRO A 57 -32.32 -24.40 10.81
N SER A 58 -33.57 -23.90 10.88
CA SER A 58 -34.85 -24.08 10.13
C SER A 58 -35.84 -25.22 10.51
N VAL A 59 -36.73 -24.96 11.48
CA VAL A 59 -38.11 -25.51 11.51
C VAL A 59 -39.02 -24.44 12.10
N ALA A 60 -39.95 -23.92 11.29
CA ALA A 60 -40.81 -22.73 11.49
C ALA A 60 -40.30 -21.38 10.96
N SER A 61 -39.11 -21.29 10.34
CA SER A 61 -38.72 -20.06 9.65
C SER A 61 -39.56 -19.83 8.39
N SER A 62 -40.23 -18.68 8.31
CA SER A 62 -40.74 -18.14 7.06
C SER A 62 -39.62 -17.42 6.30
N GLY A 63 -39.61 -17.50 4.97
CA GLY A 63 -38.70 -16.72 4.15
C GLY A 63 -38.91 -15.20 4.27
N ASN A 64 -40.03 -14.76 4.87
CA ASN A 64 -40.30 -13.37 5.18
C ASN A 64 -39.63 -12.90 6.49
N ASP A 65 -39.16 -13.81 7.36
CA ASP A 65 -38.58 -13.48 8.66
C ASP A 65 -37.32 -12.63 8.53
N MET A 66 -37.24 -11.56 9.32
CA MET A 66 -36.03 -10.75 9.42
C MET A 66 -34.92 -11.53 10.12
N PHE A 67 -35.23 -12.34 11.13
CA PHE A 67 -34.33 -13.34 11.68
C PHE A 67 -34.93 -14.75 11.47
N PRO A 68 -34.34 -15.60 10.61
CA PRO A 68 -34.91 -16.90 10.25
C PRO A 68 -35.27 -17.79 11.46
N GLY A 69 -36.58 -17.97 11.72
CA GLY A 69 -37.08 -18.78 12.82
C GLY A 69 -37.12 -18.06 14.18
N GLY A 70 -36.85 -16.75 14.20
CA GLY A 70 -37.01 -15.90 15.37
C GLY A 70 -36.01 -16.16 16.51
N PHE A 71 -36.46 -15.85 17.72
CA PHE A 71 -35.69 -15.87 18.97
C PHE A 71 -36.50 -16.61 20.04
N ALA A 72 -35.87 -17.49 20.83
CA ALA A 72 -36.57 -18.19 21.90
C ALA A 72 -36.77 -17.28 23.14
N ASN A 73 -35.95 -16.24 23.30
CA ASN A 73 -36.06 -15.25 24.37
C ASN A 73 -35.35 -13.92 24.01
N GLN A 74 -35.51 -12.89 24.85
CA GLN A 74 -34.89 -11.57 24.65
C GLN A 74 -33.35 -11.61 24.60
N GLY A 75 -32.71 -12.50 25.36
CA GLY A 75 -31.26 -12.68 25.35
C GLY A 75 -30.73 -13.14 23.99
N ASP A 76 -31.45 -14.02 23.30
CA ASP A 76 -31.09 -14.46 21.94
C ASP A 76 -31.13 -13.29 20.95
N ALA A 77 -32.16 -12.45 21.03
CA ALA A 77 -32.30 -11.24 20.20
C ALA A 77 -31.17 -10.24 20.47
N VAL A 78 -30.80 -10.04 21.74
CA VAL A 78 -29.66 -9.19 22.13
C VAL A 78 -28.34 -9.77 21.63
N ASN A 79 -28.16 -11.09 21.69
CA ASN A 79 -26.97 -11.78 21.16
C ASN A 79 -26.89 -11.67 19.63
N ALA A 80 -28.02 -11.82 18.92
CA ALA A 80 -28.11 -11.59 17.48
C ALA A 80 -27.79 -10.13 17.10
N CYS A 81 -28.23 -9.17 17.91
CA CYS A 81 -27.91 -7.75 17.74
C CYS A 81 -26.42 -7.48 17.99
N ASN A 82 -25.85 -8.01 19.06
CA ASN A 82 -24.43 -7.80 19.38
C ASN A 82 -23.50 -8.41 18.31
N SER A 83 -23.85 -9.59 17.79
CA SER A 83 -23.11 -10.29 16.73
C SER A 83 -23.41 -9.79 15.30
N ASN A 84 -24.43 -8.95 15.11
CA ASN A 84 -24.97 -8.57 13.80
C ASN A 84 -25.34 -9.78 12.89
N THR A 85 -25.83 -10.86 13.47
CA THR A 85 -26.24 -12.05 12.70
C THR A 85 -27.45 -11.70 11.81
N TYR A 86 -27.42 -12.10 10.53
CA TYR A 86 -28.41 -11.74 9.50
C TYR A 86 -28.67 -10.23 9.31
N ASP A 87 -27.64 -9.40 9.53
CA ASP A 87 -27.67 -7.93 9.48
C ASP A 87 -28.63 -7.28 10.51
N PHE A 88 -29.02 -8.04 11.53
CA PHE A 88 -30.03 -7.63 12.51
C PHE A 88 -29.64 -6.34 13.27
N LYS A 89 -28.35 -6.12 13.55
CA LYS A 89 -27.86 -4.86 14.15
C LYS A 89 -27.96 -3.70 13.16
N THR A 90 -27.56 -3.92 11.91
CA THR A 90 -27.63 -2.92 10.83
C THR A 90 -29.06 -2.44 10.64
N ILE A 91 -30.02 -3.37 10.64
CA ILE A 91 -31.45 -3.07 10.48
C ILE A 91 -32.00 -2.32 11.69
N LEU A 92 -31.73 -2.78 12.93
CA LEU A 92 -32.19 -2.09 14.14
C LEU A 92 -31.62 -0.67 14.24
N ASN A 93 -30.32 -0.49 13.98
CA ASN A 93 -29.67 0.82 13.97
C ASN A 93 -30.29 1.79 12.94
N TYR A 94 -30.72 1.29 11.76
CA TYR A 94 -31.40 2.11 10.75
C TYR A 94 -32.69 2.75 11.27
N PHE A 95 -33.39 2.08 12.22
CA PHE A 95 -34.58 2.60 12.89
C PHE A 95 -34.29 3.30 14.22
N GLY A 96 -33.02 3.55 14.56
CA GLY A 96 -32.64 4.20 15.82
C GLY A 96 -32.84 3.32 17.06
N ILE A 97 -32.75 2.00 16.88
CA ILE A 97 -32.80 1.01 17.96
C ILE A 97 -31.40 0.40 18.11
N ASP A 98 -30.74 0.67 19.22
CA ASP A 98 -29.47 0.03 19.56
C ASP A 98 -29.67 -1.24 20.40
N CYS A 99 -28.63 -2.07 20.52
CA CYS A 99 -28.72 -3.34 21.26
C CYS A 99 -28.92 -3.18 22.78
N ILE A 100 -28.59 -2.02 23.37
CA ILE A 100 -28.84 -1.72 24.79
C ILE A 100 -30.32 -1.37 24.97
N SER A 101 -30.91 -0.60 24.06
CA SER A 101 -32.36 -0.36 24.02
C SER A 101 -33.15 -1.67 23.85
N LEU A 102 -32.66 -2.61 23.03
CA LEU A 102 -33.24 -3.96 22.91
C LEU A 102 -33.09 -4.79 24.21
N TYR A 103 -31.96 -4.69 24.90
CA TYR A 103 -31.70 -5.36 26.18
C TYR A 103 -32.52 -4.78 27.34
N ALA A 104 -32.74 -3.47 27.36
CA ALA A 104 -33.53 -2.76 28.36
C ALA A 104 -35.05 -2.82 28.09
N GLY A 105 -35.46 -3.31 26.92
CA GLY A 105 -36.86 -3.50 26.56
C GLY A 105 -37.58 -4.53 27.43
N GLN A 106 -38.91 -4.56 27.35
CA GLN A 106 -39.76 -5.50 28.07
C GLN A 106 -40.44 -6.45 27.09
N VAL A 107 -40.27 -7.76 27.31
CA VAL A 107 -41.05 -8.79 26.61
C VAL A 107 -42.51 -8.71 27.06
N ARG A 108 -43.41 -8.49 26.11
CA ARG A 108 -44.86 -8.60 26.32
C ARG A 108 -45.54 -9.06 25.04
N ARG A 109 -46.78 -9.53 25.18
CA ARG A 109 -47.67 -9.69 24.03
C ARG A 109 -48.14 -8.32 23.55
N ILE A 110 -48.22 -8.14 22.23
CA ILE A 110 -48.75 -6.94 21.57
C ILE A 110 -50.01 -7.28 20.78
N ASP A 111 -50.99 -6.38 20.77
CA ASP A 111 -52.14 -6.48 19.87
C ASP A 111 -51.82 -5.84 18.52
N TYR A 112 -52.23 -6.46 17.41
CA TYR A 112 -51.99 -5.94 16.07
C TYR A 112 -52.75 -4.64 15.77
N ASN A 113 -53.78 -4.33 16.56
CA ASN A 113 -54.54 -3.09 16.52
C ASN A 113 -54.03 -2.03 17.51
N GLU A 114 -52.95 -2.28 18.27
CA GLU A 114 -52.34 -1.24 19.11
C GLU A 114 -52.01 0.01 18.29
N TYR A 115 -51.98 1.17 18.97
CA TYR A 115 -51.78 2.47 18.35
C TYR A 115 -52.80 2.77 17.22
N GLY A 116 -54.01 2.20 17.30
CA GLY A 116 -55.08 2.40 16.32
C GLY A 116 -54.83 1.66 14.99
N GLY A 117 -54.18 0.50 15.04
CA GLY A 117 -53.80 -0.27 13.84
C GLY A 117 -52.65 0.34 13.04
N GLN A 118 -51.90 1.29 13.63
CA GLN A 118 -50.78 1.97 12.99
C GLN A 118 -49.43 1.26 13.20
N LEU A 119 -49.41 0.02 13.69
CA LEU A 119 -48.19 -0.78 13.73
C LEU A 119 -47.80 -1.21 12.31
N TYR A 120 -46.55 -0.95 11.91
CA TYR A 120 -45.96 -1.43 10.65
C TYR A 120 -44.84 -2.41 10.96
N SER A 121 -44.93 -3.61 10.41
CA SER A 121 -43.96 -4.69 10.60
C SER A 121 -43.13 -4.92 9.34
N MET A 122 -41.83 -5.15 9.50
CA MET A 122 -40.87 -5.36 8.42
C MET A 122 -40.64 -6.84 8.12
N GLY A 123 -40.64 -7.22 6.85
CA GLY A 123 -40.20 -8.55 6.39
C GLY A 123 -39.32 -8.50 5.15
N ARG A 124 -38.75 -9.66 4.78
CA ARG A 124 -37.81 -9.80 3.65
C ARG A 124 -38.47 -9.92 2.27
N ILE A 125 -39.72 -10.36 2.21
CA ILE A 125 -40.42 -10.68 0.94
C ILE A 125 -41.53 -9.66 0.69
N PRO A 126 -41.70 -9.13 -0.54
CA PRO A 126 -42.84 -8.28 -0.88
C PRO A 126 -44.13 -9.10 -1.04
N TYR A 127 -45.25 -8.57 -0.56
CA TYR A 127 -46.58 -9.18 -0.72
C TYR A 127 -47.55 -8.32 -1.55
N GLY A 128 -47.19 -7.07 -1.88
CA GLY A 128 -47.96 -6.21 -2.77
C GLY A 128 -49.23 -5.61 -2.13
N PHE A 129 -49.29 -5.53 -0.79
CA PHE A 129 -50.38 -4.84 -0.10
C PHE A 129 -50.39 -3.34 -0.43
N ALA A 130 -51.57 -2.72 -0.46
CA ALA A 130 -51.73 -1.31 -0.88
C ALA A 130 -51.01 -0.27 0.02
N SER A 131 -50.59 -0.66 1.22
CA SER A 131 -49.80 0.16 2.15
C SER A 131 -48.42 -0.44 2.45
N GLU A 132 -47.93 -1.35 1.58
CA GLU A 132 -46.57 -1.87 1.66
C GLU A 132 -45.56 -0.84 1.13
N VAL A 133 -44.48 -0.63 1.88
CA VAL A 133 -43.40 0.31 1.54
C VAL A 133 -42.07 -0.44 1.49
N SER A 134 -41.37 -0.36 0.36
CA SER A 134 -40.00 -0.86 0.23
C SER A 134 -39.03 0.07 0.95
N VAL A 135 -38.24 -0.47 1.87
CA VAL A 135 -37.20 0.23 2.64
C VAL A 135 -35.84 -0.33 2.22
N SER A 136 -34.98 0.52 1.67
CA SER A 136 -33.61 0.15 1.30
C SER A 136 -32.66 0.50 2.44
N ILE A 137 -32.11 -0.52 3.10
CA ILE A 137 -31.21 -0.37 4.25
C ILE A 137 -29.76 -0.55 3.78
N PRO A 138 -28.89 0.47 3.93
CA PRO A 138 -27.47 0.36 3.58
C PRO A 138 -26.82 -0.86 4.22
N ASN A 139 -26.07 -1.63 3.43
CA ASN A 139 -25.35 -2.84 3.83
C ASN A 139 -26.22 -4.04 4.31
N ALA A 140 -27.56 -3.92 4.37
CA ALA A 140 -28.46 -5.02 4.74
C ALA A 140 -29.45 -5.44 3.64
N GLY A 141 -29.65 -4.60 2.60
CA GLY A 141 -30.51 -4.88 1.46
C GLY A 141 -31.89 -4.20 1.51
N THR A 142 -32.81 -4.66 0.67
CA THR A 142 -34.20 -4.14 0.62
C THR A 142 -35.14 -5.01 1.43
N TYR A 143 -35.91 -4.36 2.29
CA TYR A 143 -36.96 -4.96 3.12
C TYR A 143 -38.30 -4.28 2.82
N TYR A 144 -39.39 -4.86 3.32
CA TYR A 144 -40.74 -4.40 3.02
C TYR A 144 -41.51 -4.23 4.32
N MET A 145 -41.93 -2.99 4.62
CA MET A 145 -42.78 -2.69 5.77
C MET A 145 -44.24 -2.62 5.34
N ARG A 146 -45.12 -3.22 6.13
CA ARG A 146 -46.57 -3.26 5.90
C ARG A 146 -47.31 -3.12 7.22
N PRO A 147 -48.56 -2.62 7.25
CA PRO A 147 -49.36 -2.63 8.46
C PRO A 147 -49.42 -4.04 9.07
N LEU A 148 -49.23 -4.18 10.38
CA LEU A 148 -49.29 -5.46 11.08
C LEU A 148 -50.72 -6.05 10.98
N THR A 149 -51.73 -5.20 10.87
CA THR A 149 -53.12 -5.54 10.52
C THR A 149 -53.28 -6.28 9.20
N SER A 150 -52.31 -6.22 8.27
CA SER A 150 -52.33 -7.02 7.02
C SER A 150 -52.29 -8.53 7.27
N TRP A 151 -51.85 -8.94 8.46
CA TRP A 151 -51.81 -10.35 8.89
C TRP A 151 -53.04 -10.77 9.71
N GLY A 152 -54.02 -9.90 9.93
CA GLY A 152 -55.26 -10.22 10.65
C GLY A 152 -55.03 -10.76 12.07
N ASP A 153 -55.83 -11.75 12.46
CA ASP A 153 -55.77 -12.40 13.79
C ASP A 153 -54.69 -13.50 13.90
N HIS A 154 -53.91 -13.75 12.84
CA HIS A 154 -52.75 -14.67 12.88
C HIS A 154 -51.65 -14.22 13.88
N CYS A 155 -51.71 -12.98 14.38
CA CYS A 155 -50.97 -12.52 15.54
C CYS A 155 -51.32 -13.26 16.85
N TYR A 156 -52.59 -13.66 17.01
CA TYR A 156 -53.11 -14.24 18.25
C TYR A 156 -53.17 -15.76 18.24
N ASN A 157 -53.52 -16.37 17.11
CA ASN A 157 -53.86 -17.80 17.06
C ASN A 157 -52.63 -18.73 17.05
N ASP A 158 -51.46 -18.26 16.61
CA ASP A 158 -50.27 -19.09 16.36
C ASP A 158 -49.16 -18.97 17.44
N GLY A 159 -49.56 -18.98 18.72
CA GLY A 159 -48.65 -19.23 19.85
C GLY A 159 -47.71 -18.06 20.26
N HIS A 160 -46.79 -17.66 19.39
CA HIS A 160 -45.71 -16.69 19.69
C HIS A 160 -45.57 -15.52 18.69
N ASN A 161 -46.34 -15.49 17.61
CA ASN A 161 -46.17 -14.52 16.51
C ASN A 161 -46.13 -13.04 16.96
N CYS A 162 -46.90 -12.67 17.99
CA CYS A 162 -46.97 -11.30 18.50
C CYS A 162 -46.62 -11.19 19.99
N GLU A 163 -45.77 -12.10 20.46
CA GLU A 163 -44.89 -11.84 21.61
C GLU A 163 -43.69 -11.01 21.14
N ALA A 164 -43.41 -9.89 21.79
CA ALA A 164 -42.43 -8.93 21.31
C ALA A 164 -41.61 -8.30 22.44
N ILE A 165 -40.34 -8.01 22.14
CA ILE A 165 -39.53 -7.11 22.95
C ILE A 165 -39.99 -5.70 22.60
N THR A 166 -40.54 -4.98 23.58
CA THR A 166 -41.04 -3.61 23.40
C THR A 166 -40.19 -2.61 24.16
N GLY A 167 -39.92 -1.46 23.56
CA GLY A 167 -39.06 -0.44 24.15
C GLY A 167 -39.24 0.93 23.49
N THR A 168 -38.35 1.85 23.82
CA THR A 168 -38.37 3.23 23.33
C THR A 168 -37.09 3.52 22.56
N ARG A 169 -37.21 4.14 21.39
CA ARG A 169 -36.09 4.62 20.56
C ARG A 169 -35.46 5.88 21.16
N ALA A 170 -34.28 6.25 20.68
CA ALA A 170 -33.57 7.45 21.13
C ALA A 170 -34.37 8.77 20.92
N ASP A 171 -35.34 8.78 19.98
CA ASP A 171 -36.25 9.90 19.72
C ASP A 171 -37.52 9.92 20.61
N GLY A 172 -37.65 8.98 21.54
CA GLY A 172 -38.81 8.83 22.43
C GLY A 172 -39.98 8.05 21.83
N THR A 173 -39.90 7.57 20.59
CA THR A 173 -40.98 6.80 19.96
C THR A 173 -40.87 5.30 20.26
N PRO A 174 -41.99 4.56 20.39
CA PRO A 174 -41.95 3.14 20.71
C PRO A 174 -41.39 2.29 19.55
N PHE A 175 -40.79 1.16 19.89
CA PHE A 175 -40.47 0.07 18.96
C PHE A 175 -40.89 -1.29 19.54
N MET A 176 -41.05 -2.26 18.65
CA MET A 176 -41.23 -3.66 18.99
C MET A 176 -40.36 -4.54 18.10
N VAL A 177 -39.90 -5.68 18.62
CA VAL A 177 -39.27 -6.77 17.84
C VAL A 177 -40.05 -8.03 18.15
N LEU A 178 -40.71 -8.60 17.13
CA LEU A 178 -41.47 -9.84 17.27
C LEU A 178 -40.52 -11.01 17.52
N LEU A 179 -40.69 -11.76 18.60
CA LEU A 179 -39.80 -12.88 18.94
C LEU A 179 -39.90 -14.01 17.90
N GLY A 180 -41.11 -14.37 17.44
CA GLY A 180 -41.31 -15.50 16.52
C GLY A 180 -40.64 -15.40 15.14
N CYS A 181 -40.25 -14.20 14.69
CA CYS A 181 -39.69 -13.97 13.35
C CYS A 181 -38.57 -12.92 13.30
N GLY A 182 -38.23 -12.30 14.43
CA GLY A 182 -37.31 -11.18 14.53
C GLY A 182 -37.77 -9.89 13.85
N ASN A 183 -38.99 -9.82 13.30
CA ASN A 183 -39.45 -8.67 12.54
C ASN A 183 -39.55 -7.42 13.43
N ILE A 184 -38.80 -6.37 13.08
CA ILE A 184 -38.99 -5.04 13.66
C ILE A 184 -40.39 -4.54 13.32
N THR A 185 -41.06 -3.96 14.31
CA THR A 185 -42.36 -3.31 14.17
C THR A 185 -42.31 -1.93 14.84
N ILE A 186 -42.83 -0.92 14.15
CA ILE A 186 -42.84 0.49 14.60
C ILE A 186 -44.23 1.09 14.49
N VAL A 187 -44.48 2.22 15.16
CA VAL A 187 -45.71 3.00 15.00
C VAL A 187 -45.56 3.97 13.83
N GLY A 188 -46.51 3.93 12.90
CA GLY A 188 -46.54 4.70 11.66
C GLY A 188 -45.81 4.02 10.49
N PRO A 189 -46.08 4.43 9.24
CA PRO A 189 -45.29 3.99 8.10
C PRO A 189 -43.83 4.46 8.25
N PRO A 190 -42.85 3.74 7.68
CA PRO A 190 -41.47 4.22 7.68
C PRO A 190 -41.39 5.61 7.03
N ALA A 191 -40.60 6.50 7.62
CA ALA A 191 -40.32 7.79 7.01
C ALA A 191 -39.74 7.57 5.59
N PRO A 192 -40.13 8.38 4.60
CA PRO A 192 -39.56 8.26 3.25
C PRO A 192 -38.04 8.34 3.35
N PRO A 193 -37.30 7.49 2.61
CA PRO A 193 -35.85 7.40 2.76
C PRO A 193 -35.24 8.79 2.55
N PRO A 194 -34.39 9.28 3.47
CA PRO A 194 -33.70 10.54 3.26
C PRO A 194 -32.93 10.45 1.92
N PRO A 195 -32.85 11.55 1.15
CA PRO A 195 -32.11 11.56 -0.10
C PRO A 195 -30.71 11.01 0.15
N PRO A 196 -30.20 10.12 -0.72
CA PRO A 196 -29.04 9.29 -0.40
C PRO A 196 -27.89 10.18 0.08
N PRO A 197 -27.45 10.04 1.34
CA PRO A 197 -26.31 10.81 1.81
C PRO A 197 -25.11 10.44 0.91
N PRO A 198 -24.23 11.41 0.58
CA PRO A 198 -22.98 11.07 -0.07
C PRO A 198 -22.29 9.98 0.76
N PRO A 199 -21.66 8.98 0.11
CA PRO A 199 -21.17 7.80 0.81
C PRO A 199 -20.31 8.25 2.00
N PRO A 200 -20.58 7.75 3.23
CA PRO A 200 -19.78 8.14 4.37
C PRO A 200 -18.31 7.84 4.03
N PRO A 201 -17.38 8.79 4.20
CA PRO A 201 -15.99 8.54 3.93
C PRO A 201 -15.57 7.31 4.74
N PRO A 202 -14.70 6.43 4.18
CA PRO A 202 -14.18 5.29 4.95
C PRO A 202 -13.66 5.80 6.29
N PRO A 203 -13.87 5.05 7.40
CA PRO A 203 -13.49 5.51 8.73
C PRO A 203 -12.04 5.99 8.68
N ALA A 204 -11.84 7.26 9.00
CA ALA A 204 -10.56 7.95 8.80
C ALA A 204 -9.47 7.06 9.40
N PRO A 205 -8.50 6.58 8.61
CA PRO A 205 -7.58 5.59 9.13
C PRO A 205 -6.80 6.22 10.29
N ASN A 206 -6.51 5.44 11.34
CA ASN A 206 -6.06 6.04 12.60
C ASN A 206 -4.89 7.00 12.37
N LYS A 207 -5.01 8.22 12.94
CA LYS A 207 -3.94 9.22 12.95
C LYS A 207 -2.71 8.60 13.60
N LEU A 208 -1.66 8.41 12.81
CA LEU A 208 -0.37 7.92 13.27
C LEU A 208 0.62 9.06 13.18
N ILE A 209 1.36 9.30 14.26
CA ILE A 209 2.59 10.09 14.26
C ILE A 209 3.65 9.21 14.91
N ALA A 210 4.84 9.19 14.34
CA ALA A 210 5.98 8.44 14.85
C ALA A 210 7.28 9.23 14.65
N CYS A 211 8.26 8.96 15.51
CA CYS A 211 9.63 9.37 15.27
C CYS A 211 10.17 8.64 14.03
N ASN A 212 10.87 9.37 13.16
CA ASN A 212 11.41 8.82 11.91
C ASN A 212 12.93 8.76 11.92
N ALA A 213 13.59 9.88 12.21
CA ALA A 213 15.04 9.92 12.27
C ALA A 213 15.54 11.15 13.06
N LEU A 214 16.63 10.97 13.77
CA LEU A 214 17.49 12.03 14.27
C LEU A 214 18.69 12.17 13.34
N LEU A 215 18.74 13.27 12.59
CA LEU A 215 19.87 13.63 11.74
C LEU A 215 20.90 14.42 12.54
N MET A 216 22.18 14.21 12.24
CA MET A 216 23.31 14.87 12.90
C MET A 216 24.28 15.46 11.87
N SER A 217 25.10 16.43 12.31
CA SER A 217 26.23 16.95 11.50
C SER A 217 27.51 16.11 11.59
N VAL A 218 27.47 14.98 12.30
CA VAL A 218 28.53 13.98 12.40
C VAL A 218 27.90 12.60 12.23
N ASN A 219 28.71 11.59 11.87
CA ASN A 219 28.23 10.23 11.73
C ASN A 219 27.90 9.59 13.08
N GLU A 220 27.09 8.53 13.06
CA GLU A 220 26.85 7.68 14.22
C GLU A 220 28.17 7.08 14.74
N GLY A 221 28.39 7.14 16.04
CA GLY A 221 29.61 6.66 16.69
C GLY A 221 30.84 7.57 16.50
N ALA A 222 30.69 8.77 15.92
CA ALA A 222 31.82 9.67 15.69
C ALA A 222 32.58 10.01 17.00
N LYS A 223 33.91 9.98 16.92
CA LYS A 223 34.83 10.56 17.91
C LYS A 223 35.03 12.05 17.55
N VAL A 224 34.74 12.98 18.47
CA VAL A 224 34.92 14.44 18.26
C VAL A 224 35.71 15.08 19.40
N LYS A 225 36.15 16.33 19.25
CA LYS A 225 36.84 17.07 20.31
C LYS A 225 35.87 17.54 21.40
N ALA A 226 36.28 17.48 22.66
CA ALA A 226 35.61 18.13 23.77
C ALA A 226 35.58 19.66 23.54
N GLY A 227 34.39 20.25 23.64
CA GLY A 227 34.10 21.61 23.20
C GLY A 227 33.64 21.75 21.74
N SER A 228 33.60 20.66 20.96
CA SER A 228 32.96 20.69 19.63
C SER A 228 31.44 20.82 19.74
N SER A 229 30.89 21.61 18.82
CA SER A 229 29.45 21.74 18.61
C SER A 229 28.95 20.70 17.61
N VAL A 230 28.00 19.88 18.03
CA VAL A 230 27.26 18.95 17.17
C VAL A 230 25.86 19.52 16.93
N SER A 231 25.45 19.63 15.67
CA SER A 231 24.10 20.07 15.33
C SER A 231 23.22 18.88 14.95
N VAL A 232 21.96 18.91 15.38
CA VAL A 232 20.98 17.86 15.11
C VAL A 232 19.69 18.43 14.52
N ARG A 233 18.95 17.60 13.77
CA ARG A 233 17.63 17.92 13.20
C ARG A 233 16.73 16.69 13.26
N GLY A 234 15.52 16.87 13.73
CA GLY A 234 14.53 15.80 13.87
C GLY A 234 13.65 15.65 12.64
N ARG A 235 13.23 14.42 12.38
CA ARG A 235 12.22 14.05 11.41
C ARG A 235 11.16 13.18 12.08
N ALA A 236 9.90 13.49 11.82
CA ALA A 236 8.76 12.69 12.19
C ALA A 236 7.99 12.28 10.93
N VAL A 237 7.40 11.09 10.95
CA VAL A 237 6.47 10.65 9.92
C VAL A 237 5.07 10.57 10.48
N GLY A 238 4.08 10.86 9.64
CA GLY A 238 2.68 10.71 10.01
C GLY A 238 1.83 10.21 8.86
N GLN A 239 0.73 9.57 9.23
CA GLN A 239 -0.25 9.02 8.30
C GLN A 239 -1.65 9.45 8.75
N ASN A 240 -2.51 9.72 7.78
CA ASN A 240 -3.91 10.07 8.00
C ASN A 240 -4.08 11.35 8.85
N LEU A 241 -3.16 12.29 8.67
CA LEU A 241 -3.15 13.56 9.40
C LEU A 241 -4.23 14.50 8.85
N PRO A 242 -4.92 15.27 9.70
CA PRO A 242 -5.76 16.37 9.24
C PRO A 242 -4.92 17.50 8.62
N PRO A 243 -5.51 18.38 7.78
CA PRO A 243 -4.81 19.54 7.25
C PRO A 243 -4.28 20.45 8.37
N ASN A 244 -3.07 20.98 8.19
CA ASN A 244 -2.35 21.79 9.19
C ASN A 244 -2.02 21.08 10.51
N GLU A 245 -1.97 19.75 10.52
CA GLU A 245 -1.40 19.01 11.65
C GLU A 245 0.06 19.44 11.89
N LEU A 246 0.41 19.63 13.16
CA LEU A 246 1.75 20.04 13.60
C LEU A 246 2.33 19.04 14.59
N VAL A 247 3.66 19.02 14.70
CA VAL A 247 4.39 18.13 15.60
C VAL A 247 5.43 18.90 16.41
N ASP A 248 5.58 18.50 17.67
CA ASP A 248 6.61 18.99 18.58
C ASP A 248 7.76 17.97 18.65
N MET A 249 8.99 18.47 18.54
CA MET A 249 10.21 17.67 18.65
C MET A 249 11.04 18.16 19.83
N TYR A 250 11.50 17.21 20.65
CA TYR A 250 12.35 17.43 21.81
C TYR A 250 13.64 16.66 21.64
N TYR A 251 14.75 17.36 21.85
CA TYR A 251 16.09 16.84 21.68
C TYR A 251 16.77 16.82 23.05
N TYR A 252 17.31 15.67 23.43
CA TYR A 252 18.05 15.51 24.67
C TYR A 252 19.47 15.05 24.39
N LEU A 253 20.43 15.70 25.03
CA LEU A 253 21.80 15.22 25.14
C LEU A 253 21.94 14.52 26.49
N VAL A 254 22.24 13.23 26.45
CA VAL A 254 22.42 12.36 27.62
C VAL A 254 23.90 11.99 27.73
N ASN A 255 24.46 12.04 28.92
CA ASN A 255 25.83 11.59 29.17
C ASN A 255 25.89 10.08 29.51
N GLU A 256 27.09 9.53 29.61
CA GLU A 256 27.35 8.14 30.00
C GLU A 256 26.69 7.69 31.32
N SER A 257 26.40 8.61 32.26
CA SER A 257 25.66 8.28 33.49
C SER A 257 24.13 8.20 33.32
N GLY A 258 23.61 8.31 32.10
CA GLY A 258 22.17 8.34 31.81
C GLY A 258 21.47 9.66 32.17
N SER A 259 22.22 10.71 32.49
CA SER A 259 21.69 12.02 32.87
C SER A 259 21.52 12.91 31.65
N VAL A 260 20.35 13.54 31.49
CA VAL A 260 20.16 14.62 30.52
C VAL A 260 21.00 15.82 30.95
N VAL A 261 22.02 16.17 30.16
CA VAL A 261 22.94 17.29 30.42
C VAL A 261 22.57 18.55 29.65
N ALA A 262 21.82 18.42 28.55
CA ALA A 262 21.24 19.54 27.82
C ALA A 262 19.98 19.10 27.06
N SER A 263 19.09 20.04 26.76
CA SER A 263 17.88 19.78 25.96
C SER A 263 17.45 20.99 25.14
N GLN A 264 16.85 20.76 23.98
CA GLN A 264 16.24 21.78 23.12
C GLN A 264 14.89 21.30 22.60
N GLU A 265 14.05 22.21 22.11
CA GLU A 265 12.75 21.89 21.51
C GLU A 265 12.53 22.65 20.20
N ALA A 266 11.70 22.06 19.34
CA ALA A 266 11.21 22.62 18.10
C ALA A 266 9.70 22.34 18.03
N LYS A 267 8.88 23.37 18.23
CA LYS A 267 7.43 23.25 18.33
C LYS A 267 6.70 23.66 17.07
N GLY A 268 5.51 23.10 16.87
CA GLY A 268 4.63 23.49 15.77
C GLY A 268 5.20 23.19 14.38
N ILE A 269 5.99 22.12 14.22
CA ILE A 269 6.62 21.77 12.95
C ILE A 269 5.55 21.19 12.01
N PRO A 270 5.33 21.78 10.81
CA PRO A 270 4.31 21.28 9.88
C PRO A 270 4.79 20.03 9.14
N PHE A 271 3.83 19.19 8.75
CA PHE A 271 4.07 18.10 7.81
C PHE A 271 3.99 18.60 6.35
N ASP A 272 5.00 18.26 5.55
CA ASP A 272 4.95 18.28 4.09
C ASP A 272 4.65 16.86 3.60
N GLY A 273 3.44 16.64 3.08
CA GLY A 273 2.91 15.30 2.83
C GLY A 273 2.83 14.47 4.11
N THR A 274 3.64 13.41 4.20
CA THR A 274 3.73 12.51 5.36
C THR A 274 4.92 12.81 6.28
N LEU A 275 5.74 13.82 5.98
CA LEU A 275 7.01 14.09 6.65
C LEU A 275 7.02 15.47 7.31
N ALA A 276 7.27 15.52 8.62
CA ALA A 276 7.65 16.76 9.30
C ALA A 276 9.16 16.76 9.54
N GLN A 277 9.81 17.89 9.28
CA GLN A 277 11.27 18.05 9.45
C GLN A 277 11.59 19.39 10.09
N ASP A 278 12.35 19.36 11.18
CA ASP A 278 12.94 20.56 11.76
C ASP A 278 14.10 21.04 10.88
N ASN A 279 13.87 22.13 10.15
CA ASN A 279 14.89 22.72 9.27
C ASN A 279 15.88 23.63 10.01
N THR A 280 15.68 23.88 11.32
CA THR A 280 16.62 24.66 12.14
C THR A 280 17.59 23.72 12.86
N PRO A 281 18.91 23.80 12.62
CA PRO A 281 19.88 22.98 13.34
C PRO A 281 19.86 23.29 14.84
N ARG A 282 19.65 22.28 15.68
CA ARG A 282 19.74 22.38 17.15
C ARG A 282 21.15 22.04 17.57
N VAL A 283 21.87 23.02 18.11
CA VAL A 283 23.32 22.92 18.34
C VAL A 283 23.60 22.60 19.79
N PHE A 284 24.37 21.54 20.05
CA PHE A 284 24.78 21.08 21.37
C PHE A 284 26.31 21.04 21.45
N THR A 285 26.89 21.63 22.49
CA THR A 285 28.35 21.57 22.72
C THR A 285 28.68 20.40 23.64
N LEU A 286 29.62 19.56 23.25
CA LEU A 286 30.10 18.44 24.09
C LEU A 286 31.23 18.93 25.00
N GLU A 287 30.87 19.71 26.02
CA GLU A 287 31.80 20.47 26.91
C GLU A 287 32.88 19.64 27.62
N LYS A 288 32.71 18.31 27.72
CA LYS A 288 33.65 17.40 28.41
C LYS A 288 33.92 16.18 27.56
N ALA A 289 35.04 15.52 27.82
CA ALA A 289 35.27 14.18 27.30
C ALA A 289 34.30 13.17 27.95
N GLY A 290 33.93 12.14 27.20
CA GLY A 290 33.01 11.08 27.60
C GLY A 290 32.06 10.67 26.47
N ASN A 291 31.32 9.60 26.73
CA ASN A 291 30.30 9.10 25.81
C ASN A 291 28.98 9.88 25.96
N TYR A 292 28.37 10.22 24.83
CA TYR A 292 27.11 10.96 24.75
C TYR A 292 26.10 10.24 23.85
N THR A 293 24.84 10.31 24.25
CA THR A 293 23.69 9.84 23.48
C THR A 293 22.76 11.01 23.18
N PHE A 294 22.48 11.24 21.90
CA PHE A 294 21.44 12.15 21.45
C PHE A 294 20.13 11.37 21.29
N LEU A 295 19.05 11.92 21.85
CA LEU A 295 17.72 11.33 21.85
C LEU A 295 16.71 12.29 21.24
N LEU A 296 15.85 11.79 20.35
CA LEU A 296 14.71 12.50 19.80
C LEU A 296 13.41 11.95 20.39
N ALA A 297 12.58 12.84 20.94
CA ALA A 297 11.17 12.59 21.23
C ALA A 297 10.27 13.47 20.37
N VAL A 298 9.28 12.84 19.74
CA VAL A 298 8.25 13.42 18.90
C VAL A 298 6.92 13.34 19.66
N LYS A 299 6.15 14.44 19.66
CA LYS A 299 4.80 14.52 20.22
C LYS A 299 3.89 15.24 19.24
N THR A 300 2.60 14.91 19.25
CA THR A 300 1.59 15.80 18.65
C THR A 300 1.67 17.18 19.29
N ASP A 301 1.52 18.26 18.52
CA ASP A 301 1.52 19.63 19.06
C ASP A 301 0.54 19.77 20.26
N GLY A 302 1.01 20.42 21.33
CA GLY A 302 0.29 20.57 22.60
C GLY A 302 0.08 19.28 23.42
N SER A 303 0.51 18.11 22.93
CA SER A 303 0.38 16.84 23.65
C SER A 303 1.52 16.61 24.64
N THR A 304 1.18 16.09 25.82
CA THR A 304 2.18 15.60 26.78
C THR A 304 2.70 14.21 26.44
N VAL A 305 1.95 13.44 25.62
CA VAL A 305 2.20 12.02 25.31
C VAL A 305 3.17 11.87 24.15
N ASN A 306 4.15 10.98 24.31
CA ASN A 306 5.10 10.59 23.28
C ASN A 306 4.40 9.84 22.13
N ALA A 307 4.77 10.19 20.89
CA ALA A 307 4.47 9.41 19.69
C ALA A 307 5.21 8.04 19.67
N PHE A 308 4.92 7.21 18.67
CA PHE A 308 5.57 5.91 18.50
C PHE A 308 7.05 6.03 18.06
N GLY A 309 7.89 5.05 18.38
CA GLY A 309 9.30 4.97 17.94
C GLY A 309 10.26 5.98 18.59
N ASN A 310 9.84 6.65 19.66
CA ASN A 310 10.70 7.57 20.39
C ASN A 310 11.78 6.84 21.19
N PHE A 311 13.00 7.36 21.17
CA PHE A 311 14.17 6.76 21.84
C PHE A 311 14.53 5.35 21.36
N GLU A 312 14.16 5.01 20.12
CA GLU A 312 14.47 3.73 19.47
C GLU A 312 15.03 3.96 18.06
N GLY A 313 15.83 3.00 17.57
CA GLY A 313 16.34 2.99 16.19
C GLY A 313 17.03 4.31 15.78
N ASP A 314 16.65 4.84 14.62
CA ASP A 314 17.21 6.09 14.08
C ASP A 314 16.91 7.36 14.90
N CYS A 315 16.07 7.27 15.94
CA CYS A 315 15.81 8.36 16.87
C CYS A 315 16.73 8.38 18.11
N VAL A 316 17.72 7.47 18.13
CA VAL A 316 18.87 7.46 19.04
C VAL A 316 20.14 7.56 18.21
N LYS A 317 21.10 8.36 18.67
CA LYS A 317 22.43 8.46 18.07
C LYS A 317 23.51 8.63 19.11
N HIS A 318 24.70 8.08 18.89
CA HIS A 318 25.82 8.09 19.84
C HIS A 318 27.02 8.86 19.28
N VAL A 319 27.68 9.64 20.13
CA VAL A 319 28.92 10.37 19.82
C VAL A 319 29.80 10.32 21.06
N SER A 320 31.11 10.12 20.87
CA SER A 320 32.09 10.27 21.95
C SER A 320 32.82 11.59 21.76
N ALA A 321 32.98 12.35 22.86
CA ALA A 321 33.90 13.48 22.88
C ALA A 321 35.17 13.04 23.60
N ASP A 322 36.33 13.39 23.05
CA ASP A 322 37.62 13.19 23.70
C ASP A 322 38.30 14.55 23.93
N THR A 323 39.15 14.64 24.95
CA THR A 323 40.18 15.67 25.05
C THR A 323 41.20 15.49 23.92
N GLN A 324 40.78 15.75 22.68
CA GLN A 324 41.60 15.58 21.48
C GLN A 324 42.82 16.50 21.58
N LYS A 325 43.93 15.90 22.00
CA LYS A 325 45.28 16.45 21.88
C LYS A 325 45.49 16.83 20.40
N PRO A 326 46.23 17.91 20.10
CA PRO A 326 46.74 18.13 18.75
C PRO A 326 47.41 16.84 18.23
N CYS A 327 47.34 16.55 16.93
CA CYS A 327 48.02 15.37 16.35
C CYS A 327 49.56 15.41 16.52
N GLU A 328 50.10 16.59 16.85
CA GLU A 328 51.48 16.84 17.25
C GLU A 328 51.84 16.27 18.64
N GLU A 329 50.83 15.99 19.46
CA GLU A 329 50.85 15.51 20.86
C GLU A 329 50.23 14.11 21.01
N ALA A 330 49.98 13.38 19.91
CA ALA A 330 49.49 11.99 19.97
C ALA A 330 50.56 11.06 20.56
N GLU A 331 50.27 10.43 21.70
CA GLU A 331 51.23 9.64 22.48
C GLU A 331 51.02 8.12 22.37
N ASN A 332 49.85 7.70 21.91
CA ASN A 332 49.44 6.30 21.79
C ASN A 332 48.67 6.07 20.47
N GLU A 333 48.35 4.82 20.19
CA GLU A 333 47.71 4.41 18.94
C GLU A 333 46.26 4.91 18.81
N ASP A 334 45.48 4.95 19.91
CA ASP A 334 44.14 5.53 19.92
C ASP A 334 44.18 7.04 19.60
N ASP A 335 45.14 7.79 20.16
CA ASP A 335 45.38 9.22 19.84
C ASP A 335 45.70 9.38 18.33
N ALA A 336 46.45 8.44 17.74
CA ALA A 336 46.92 8.49 16.36
C ALA A 336 45.86 8.06 15.32
N GLU A 337 44.97 7.12 15.67
CA GLU A 337 43.85 6.68 14.82
C GLU A 337 42.89 7.87 14.52
N VAL A 338 42.63 8.71 15.52
CA VAL A 338 41.80 9.92 15.34
C VAL A 338 42.50 11.00 14.49
N CYS A 339 43.80 10.84 14.24
CA CYS A 339 44.61 11.69 13.35
C CYS A 339 44.74 11.12 11.93
N LEU A 340 44.01 10.05 11.57
CA LEU A 340 43.89 9.57 10.21
C LEU A 340 42.97 10.51 9.39
N VAL A 341 43.48 11.04 8.28
CA VAL A 341 42.72 11.83 7.31
C VAL A 341 42.41 10.98 6.08
N LEU A 342 41.12 10.78 5.82
CA LEU A 342 40.59 10.01 4.69
C LEU A 342 40.26 10.94 3.51
N ASN A 343 40.70 10.57 2.31
CA ASN A 343 40.42 11.28 1.05
C ASN A 343 39.98 10.29 -0.03
N LYS A 344 39.10 10.72 -0.94
CA LYS A 344 38.59 9.86 -2.02
C LYS A 344 38.51 10.62 -3.34
N LYS A 345 38.97 9.99 -4.42
CA LYS A 345 38.85 10.52 -5.79
C LYS A 345 38.33 9.46 -6.74
N ALA A 346 37.70 9.89 -7.83
CA ALA A 346 37.36 9.01 -8.94
C ALA A 346 37.83 9.59 -10.26
N THR A 347 38.32 8.74 -11.16
CA THR A 347 38.77 9.09 -12.50
C THR A 347 37.94 8.29 -13.52
N ASN A 348 37.33 8.95 -14.51
CA ASN A 348 36.71 8.25 -15.64
C ASN A 348 37.78 7.99 -16.70
N GLN A 349 38.29 6.76 -16.72
CA GLN A 349 39.38 6.34 -17.60
C GLN A 349 38.96 6.30 -19.08
N THR A 350 37.68 6.01 -19.36
CA THR A 350 37.16 5.91 -20.72
C THR A 350 36.94 7.28 -21.37
N GLN A 351 36.51 8.28 -20.60
CA GLN A 351 36.35 9.66 -21.07
C GLN A 351 37.58 10.55 -20.86
N GLY A 352 38.61 10.07 -20.14
CA GLY A 352 39.81 10.84 -19.83
C GLY A 352 39.58 11.99 -18.84
N ILE A 353 38.64 11.82 -17.90
CA ILE A 353 38.30 12.84 -16.89
C ILE A 353 39.02 12.48 -15.59
N GLU A 354 39.98 13.32 -15.16
CA GLU A 354 40.80 13.09 -13.98
C GLU A 354 40.00 13.06 -12.67
N ASP A 355 39.06 13.99 -12.50
CA ASP A 355 38.09 14.03 -11.41
C ASP A 355 36.66 13.87 -11.96
N ALA A 356 36.08 12.70 -11.71
CA ALA A 356 34.74 12.34 -12.14
C ALA A 356 33.64 12.85 -11.18
N ASN A 357 33.98 13.45 -10.04
CA ASN A 357 32.99 13.90 -9.05
C ASN A 357 32.07 14.99 -9.62
N GLY A 358 30.76 14.80 -9.50
CA GLY A 358 29.72 15.65 -10.06
C GLY A 358 29.51 15.52 -11.58
N THR A 359 30.35 14.75 -12.29
CA THR A 359 30.29 14.57 -13.75
C THR A 359 29.30 13.48 -14.18
N THR A 360 29.02 13.39 -15.50
CA THR A 360 28.14 12.36 -16.06
C THR A 360 28.93 11.33 -16.86
N ALA A 361 28.93 10.08 -16.39
CA ALA A 361 29.52 8.94 -17.08
C ALA A 361 28.50 8.23 -18.00
N LYS A 362 28.97 7.40 -18.92
CA LYS A 362 28.18 6.72 -19.94
C LYS A 362 28.14 5.21 -19.68
N ALA A 363 27.18 4.54 -20.32
CA ALA A 363 27.15 3.07 -20.37
C ALA A 363 28.49 2.54 -20.90
N GLY A 364 29.08 1.57 -20.19
CA GLY A 364 30.36 0.96 -20.56
C GLY A 364 31.62 1.75 -20.15
N ASP A 365 31.52 2.95 -19.58
CA ASP A 365 32.68 3.69 -19.06
C ASP A 365 33.32 2.97 -17.87
N VAL A 366 34.64 3.10 -17.74
CA VAL A 366 35.43 2.57 -16.62
C VAL A 366 35.75 3.70 -15.63
N ILE A 367 35.36 3.52 -14.38
CA ILE A 367 35.65 4.44 -13.27
C ILE A 367 36.67 3.80 -12.34
N LEU A 368 37.76 4.51 -12.07
CA LEU A 368 38.76 4.16 -11.07
C LEU A 368 38.56 5.02 -9.83
N TYR A 369 38.16 4.42 -8.71
CA TYR A 369 38.18 5.05 -7.40
C TYR A 369 39.55 4.86 -6.75
N ARG A 370 40.06 5.92 -6.11
CA ARG A 370 41.24 5.90 -5.23
C ARG A 370 40.82 6.32 -3.84
N LEU A 371 41.24 5.56 -2.86
CA LEU A 371 40.98 5.75 -1.44
C LEU A 371 42.33 6.01 -0.79
N GLN A 372 42.51 7.17 -0.15
CA GLN A 372 43.78 7.53 0.50
C GLN A 372 43.53 7.75 1.99
N VAL A 373 44.39 7.20 2.84
CA VAL A 373 44.42 7.51 4.27
C VAL A 373 45.81 7.96 4.67
N THR A 374 45.87 9.11 5.34
CA THR A 374 47.11 9.76 5.80
C THR A 374 47.14 9.82 7.32
N ASN A 375 48.17 9.28 7.96
CA ASN A 375 48.39 9.47 9.39
C ASN A 375 49.02 10.85 9.61
N THR A 376 48.26 11.80 10.15
CA THR A 376 48.73 13.17 10.42
C THR A 376 49.33 13.36 11.82
N SER A 377 49.46 12.29 12.59
CA SER A 377 50.22 12.34 13.85
C SER A 377 51.71 12.54 13.60
N LYS A 378 52.42 13.06 14.60
CA LYS A 378 53.84 13.43 14.47
C LYS A 378 54.81 12.27 14.69
N ASN A 379 54.52 11.37 15.63
CA ASN A 379 55.48 10.39 16.13
C ASN A 379 54.91 8.96 16.28
N THR A 380 53.60 8.75 16.10
CA THR A 380 52.92 7.51 16.50
C THR A 380 52.29 6.79 15.30
N ALA A 381 52.65 5.52 15.08
CA ALA A 381 52.05 4.72 14.02
C ALA A 381 50.65 4.24 14.43
N VAL A 382 49.80 4.00 13.42
CA VAL A 382 48.58 3.19 13.56
C VAL A 382 48.89 1.84 12.92
N ASN A 383 48.76 0.75 13.66
CA ASN A 383 49.09 -0.60 13.21
C ASN A 383 47.82 -1.34 12.80
N ASP A 384 47.96 -2.41 12.01
CA ASP A 384 46.86 -3.29 11.61
C ASP A 384 45.61 -2.58 11.01
N PHE A 385 45.76 -1.38 10.44
CA PHE A 385 44.63 -0.59 9.92
C PHE A 385 44.02 -1.26 8.68
N VAL A 386 42.70 -1.45 8.69
CA VAL A 386 41.95 -2.06 7.58
C VAL A 386 41.20 -0.98 6.82
N VAL A 387 41.55 -0.79 5.55
CA VAL A 387 40.74 0.03 4.63
C VAL A 387 39.45 -0.73 4.29
N GLU A 388 38.31 -0.06 4.42
CA GLU A 388 36.99 -0.59 4.10
C GLU A 388 36.23 0.35 3.16
N GLU A 389 35.45 -0.22 2.23
CA GLU A 389 34.65 0.55 1.27
C GLU A 389 33.30 -0.12 1.02
N ASN A 390 32.20 0.62 1.13
CA ASN A 390 30.86 0.11 0.78
C ASN A 390 30.54 0.39 -0.69
N MET A 391 30.42 -0.67 -1.48
CA MET A 391 30.18 -0.59 -2.93
C MET A 391 28.70 -0.74 -3.31
N ALA A 392 27.76 -0.88 -2.36
CA ALA A 392 26.37 -1.27 -2.63
C ALA A 392 25.66 -0.40 -3.67
N ASP A 393 25.77 0.93 -3.54
CA ASP A 393 25.18 1.92 -4.46
C ASP A 393 25.82 1.88 -5.85
N VAL A 394 27.17 1.88 -5.92
CA VAL A 394 27.93 1.75 -7.16
C VAL A 394 27.57 0.45 -7.90
N LEU A 395 27.36 -0.65 -7.17
CA LEU A 395 26.99 -1.96 -7.70
C LEU A 395 25.57 -2.03 -8.25
N GLU A 396 24.70 -1.06 -7.99
CA GLU A 396 23.44 -0.94 -8.71
C GLU A 396 23.72 -0.72 -10.20
N TYR A 397 24.73 0.10 -10.52
CA TYR A 397 25.00 0.63 -11.85
C TYR A 397 26.26 0.14 -12.55
N ALA A 398 27.23 -0.39 -11.81
CA ALA A 398 28.51 -0.85 -12.34
C ALA A 398 28.84 -2.26 -11.87
N ASP A 399 29.67 -2.95 -12.64
CA ASP A 399 30.26 -4.23 -12.27
C ASP A 399 31.71 -4.01 -11.80
N ILE A 400 32.16 -4.74 -10.79
CA ILE A 400 33.58 -4.72 -10.37
C ILE A 400 34.45 -5.28 -11.50
N VAL A 401 35.51 -4.55 -11.85
CA VAL A 401 36.56 -5.02 -12.76
C VAL A 401 37.77 -5.51 -11.97
N ASP A 402 38.21 -4.74 -10.98
CA ASP A 402 39.36 -5.06 -10.13
C ASP A 402 39.23 -4.39 -8.76
N LEU A 403 39.62 -5.12 -7.70
CA LEU A 403 39.67 -4.63 -6.31
C LEU A 403 41.11 -4.34 -5.85
N HIS A 404 42.11 -4.52 -6.72
CA HIS A 404 43.53 -4.23 -6.45
C HIS A 404 44.05 -4.86 -5.14
N GLY A 405 43.69 -6.14 -4.93
CA GLY A 405 44.03 -6.90 -3.72
C GLY A 405 42.98 -6.87 -2.59
N GLY A 406 41.93 -6.07 -2.74
CA GLY A 406 40.77 -6.08 -1.85
C GLY A 406 39.89 -7.32 -2.05
N THR A 407 39.09 -7.66 -1.04
CA THR A 407 38.12 -8.75 -1.06
C THR A 407 36.74 -8.23 -0.65
N MET A 408 35.68 -8.63 -1.37
CA MET A 408 34.32 -8.15 -1.12
C MET A 408 33.50 -9.19 -0.34
N ASP A 409 32.80 -8.75 0.70
CA ASP A 409 31.90 -9.59 1.49
C ASP A 409 30.46 -9.62 0.96
N ALA A 410 29.59 -10.38 1.63
CA ALA A 410 28.18 -10.54 1.27
C ALA A 410 27.32 -9.27 1.47
N ASN A 411 27.84 -8.25 2.17
CA ASN A 411 27.18 -6.96 2.39
C ASN A 411 27.69 -5.89 1.40
N ASN A 412 28.45 -6.28 0.37
CA ASN A 412 29.11 -5.40 -0.60
C ASN A 412 30.20 -4.50 0.00
N ILE A 413 30.80 -4.88 1.14
CA ILE A 413 31.93 -4.17 1.72
C ILE A 413 33.23 -4.79 1.18
N VAL A 414 34.07 -3.97 0.55
CA VAL A 414 35.43 -4.33 0.13
C VAL A 414 36.39 -4.05 1.28
N ARG A 415 37.26 -5.02 1.59
CA ARG A 415 38.27 -4.97 2.64
C ARG A 415 39.63 -5.32 2.07
N TRP A 416 40.64 -4.49 2.32
CA TRP A 416 42.04 -4.78 1.99
C TRP A 416 42.76 -5.42 3.19
N PRO A 417 43.90 -6.10 2.98
CA PRO A 417 44.73 -6.58 4.08
C PRO A 417 45.12 -5.45 5.04
N ALA A 418 45.22 -5.78 6.32
CA ALA A 418 45.65 -4.85 7.37
C ALA A 418 47.06 -4.29 7.08
N ILE A 419 47.27 -3.00 7.37
CA ILE A 419 48.51 -2.28 7.09
C ILE A 419 48.87 -1.30 8.21
N ASP A 420 50.16 -1.21 8.51
CA ASP A 420 50.69 -0.20 9.44
C ASP A 420 50.92 1.12 8.69
N ILE A 421 50.37 2.21 9.23
CA ILE A 421 50.47 3.57 8.69
C ILE A 421 51.33 4.43 9.62
N LYS A 422 52.57 4.69 9.20
CA LYS A 422 53.55 5.48 9.99
C LYS A 422 53.18 6.97 10.03
N PRO A 423 53.74 7.76 10.97
CA PRO A 423 53.59 9.21 11.00
C PRO A 423 53.92 9.88 9.66
N GLY A 424 52.99 10.66 9.12
CA GLY A 424 53.11 11.32 7.82
C GLY A 424 53.02 10.39 6.60
N GLU A 425 52.80 9.08 6.79
CA GLU A 425 52.60 8.13 5.69
C GLU A 425 51.19 8.25 5.12
N THR A 426 51.09 8.23 3.79
CA THR A 426 49.83 8.12 3.06
C THR A 426 49.83 6.80 2.31
N VAL A 427 48.80 5.99 2.53
CA VAL A 427 48.57 4.72 1.83
C VAL A 427 47.35 4.85 0.91
N GLU A 428 47.42 4.23 -0.27
CA GLU A 428 46.36 4.28 -1.28
C GLU A 428 45.83 2.87 -1.58
N GLN A 429 44.51 2.73 -1.66
CA GLN A 429 43.82 1.57 -2.22
C GLN A 429 42.95 1.98 -3.42
N GLN A 430 42.64 1.04 -4.29
CA GLN A 430 41.95 1.31 -5.55
C GLN A 430 40.81 0.33 -5.83
N VAL A 431 39.73 0.82 -6.43
CA VAL A 431 38.64 0.00 -6.97
C VAL A 431 38.36 0.43 -8.41
N THR A 432 38.44 -0.51 -9.34
CA THR A 432 38.03 -0.29 -10.74
C THR A 432 36.67 -0.91 -10.98
N VAL A 433 35.71 -0.10 -11.44
CA VAL A 433 34.38 -0.56 -11.85
C VAL A 433 34.10 -0.18 -13.29
N LYS A 434 33.20 -0.91 -13.95
CA LYS A 434 32.70 -0.58 -15.28
C LYS A 434 31.20 -0.41 -15.24
N ILE A 435 30.72 0.73 -15.71
CA ILE A 435 29.28 1.03 -15.78
C ILE A 435 28.61 0.03 -16.73
N LYS A 436 27.51 -0.55 -16.28
CA LYS A 436 26.73 -1.55 -17.01
C LYS A 436 26.21 -0.97 -18.33
N ASP A 437 26.20 -1.80 -19.37
CA ASP A 437 25.65 -1.49 -20.68
C ASP A 437 24.66 -2.60 -21.09
N PRO A 438 23.34 -2.33 -21.12
CA PRO A 438 22.69 -1.04 -20.84
C PRO A 438 22.71 -0.66 -19.34
N ILE A 439 22.66 0.64 -19.05
CA ILE A 439 22.47 1.16 -17.69
C ILE A 439 21.13 0.62 -17.13
N PRO A 440 21.09 0.06 -15.90
CA PRO A 440 19.87 -0.40 -15.26
C PRO A 440 18.78 0.67 -15.18
N GLN A 441 17.55 0.24 -15.44
CA GLN A 441 16.34 1.08 -15.45
C GLN A 441 15.35 0.63 -14.36
N THR A 442 15.86 0.09 -13.26
CA THR A 442 15.07 -0.28 -12.08
C THR A 442 14.38 0.97 -11.52
N PRO A 443 13.09 0.90 -11.13
CA PRO A 443 12.42 2.04 -10.52
C PRO A 443 12.99 2.42 -9.15
N VAL A 444 12.98 3.73 -8.83
CA VAL A 444 13.28 4.20 -7.48
C VAL A 444 12.16 3.74 -6.55
N ALA A 445 12.52 3.05 -5.47
CA ALA A 445 11.55 2.72 -4.43
C ALA A 445 11.25 3.96 -3.57
N SER A 446 9.98 4.25 -3.30
CA SER A 446 9.59 5.38 -2.43
C SER A 446 10.15 5.28 -1.00
N THR A 447 10.53 4.06 -0.58
CA THR A 447 11.16 3.76 0.71
C THR A 447 12.69 3.90 0.70
N ALA A 448 13.32 4.08 -0.47
CA ALA A 448 14.77 4.18 -0.64
C ALA A 448 15.11 5.15 -1.80
N PRO A 449 14.90 6.47 -1.62
CA PRO A 449 14.94 7.44 -2.72
C PRO A 449 16.33 7.67 -3.35
N GLY A 450 17.42 7.23 -2.70
CA GLY A 450 18.77 7.22 -3.28
C GLY A 450 19.10 5.94 -4.06
N SER A 451 18.31 4.87 -3.93
CA SER A 451 18.50 3.63 -4.69
C SER A 451 17.88 3.77 -6.07
N PHE A 452 18.64 3.41 -7.09
CA PHE A 452 18.36 3.54 -8.51
C PHE A 452 17.98 4.97 -8.97
N ASP A 453 18.60 5.99 -8.39
CA ASP A 453 18.34 7.42 -8.65
C ASP A 453 19.11 8.03 -9.86
N LEU A 454 20.01 7.25 -10.49
CA LEU A 454 20.99 7.60 -11.53
C LEU A 454 22.26 8.34 -11.06
N THR A 455 22.62 8.24 -9.79
CA THR A 455 23.86 8.78 -9.21
C THR A 455 24.62 7.70 -8.45
N MET A 456 25.77 7.27 -8.96
CA MET A 456 26.69 6.41 -8.19
C MET A 456 27.35 7.25 -7.09
N THR A 457 26.87 7.06 -5.85
CA THR A 457 27.30 7.74 -4.63
C THR A 457 28.25 6.84 -3.84
N ASN A 458 29.46 7.32 -3.57
CA ASN A 458 30.50 6.48 -2.95
C ASN A 458 31.35 7.31 -1.97
N VAL A 459 31.54 6.83 -0.73
CA VAL A 459 31.96 7.67 0.42
C VAL A 459 33.12 7.05 1.18
N TYR A 460 34.23 7.79 1.30
CA TYR A 460 35.41 7.41 2.10
C TYR A 460 36.11 8.69 2.59
N GLY A 461 35.70 9.17 3.76
CA GLY A 461 35.95 10.56 4.19
C GLY A 461 35.16 11.56 3.34
N GLU A 462 35.58 11.76 2.10
CA GLU A 462 34.90 12.57 1.10
C GLU A 462 33.85 11.75 0.32
N THR A 463 32.84 12.45 -0.22
CA THR A 463 31.78 11.85 -1.07
C THR A 463 32.06 12.11 -2.54
N VAL A 464 32.03 11.05 -3.34
CA VAL A 464 32.11 11.11 -4.80
C VAL A 464 30.76 10.71 -5.40
N ASN A 465 30.21 11.57 -6.26
CA ASN A 465 28.96 11.36 -6.96
C ASN A 465 29.18 11.33 -8.48
N VAL A 466 28.95 10.19 -9.15
CA VAL A 466 29.06 10.07 -10.61
C VAL A 466 27.66 9.85 -11.20
N LYS A 467 27.19 10.81 -12.00
CA LYS A 467 25.84 10.78 -12.58
C LYS A 467 25.78 9.92 -13.83
N LEU A 468 24.59 9.42 -14.13
CA LEU A 468 24.30 8.60 -15.30
C LEU A 468 23.16 9.22 -16.14
N PRO A 469 23.20 9.09 -17.48
CA PRO A 469 22.16 9.63 -18.34
C PRO A 469 20.84 8.86 -18.15
N PRO A 470 19.69 9.54 -17.99
CA PRO A 470 18.39 8.87 -17.93
C PRO A 470 18.02 8.26 -19.29
N SER A 471 17.41 7.08 -19.27
CA SER A 471 16.71 6.57 -20.45
C SER A 471 15.33 7.21 -20.59
N VAL A 472 14.73 7.13 -21.79
CA VAL A 472 13.35 7.60 -22.03
C VAL A 472 12.34 6.99 -21.04
N PRO A 473 12.35 5.66 -20.75
CA PRO A 473 11.55 5.08 -19.66
C PRO A 473 11.76 5.70 -18.27
N LYS A 474 13.00 6.03 -17.88
CA LYS A 474 13.31 6.57 -16.54
C LYS A 474 12.93 8.04 -16.41
N THR A 475 13.03 8.81 -17.49
CA THR A 475 12.43 10.16 -17.56
C THR A 475 10.91 10.11 -17.43
N THR A 476 10.23 9.11 -18.00
CA THR A 476 8.79 8.96 -17.74
C THR A 476 8.50 8.61 -16.29
N GLU A 477 9.24 7.70 -15.65
CA GLU A 477 9.08 7.36 -14.22
C GLU A 477 9.16 8.60 -13.30
N GLN A 478 10.17 9.45 -13.48
CA GLN A 478 10.34 10.69 -12.70
C GLN A 478 9.23 11.73 -12.94
N VAL A 479 8.51 11.66 -14.07
CA VAL A 479 7.42 12.58 -14.43
C VAL A 479 6.03 11.99 -14.14
N THR A 480 5.90 10.65 -14.09
CA THR A 480 4.64 9.94 -13.81
C THR A 480 4.61 9.38 -12.39
N THR A 481 4.86 10.22 -11.38
CA THR A 481 4.71 9.87 -9.96
C THR A 481 3.26 9.57 -9.54
N SER A 482 2.31 9.69 -10.48
CA SER A 482 1.00 9.06 -10.40
C SER A 482 0.68 8.32 -11.70
N LEU A 483 0.22 7.07 -11.58
CA LEU A 483 -0.59 6.45 -12.61
C LEU A 483 -1.89 7.26 -12.76
N PRO A 484 -2.42 7.50 -13.97
CA PRO A 484 -3.78 8.00 -14.09
C PRO A 484 -4.72 7.00 -13.41
N ASN A 485 -5.53 7.50 -12.47
CA ASN A 485 -6.49 6.70 -11.69
C ASN A 485 -7.55 6.10 -12.62
N THR A 486 -7.28 4.90 -13.14
CA THR A 486 -8.25 4.14 -13.95
C THR A 486 -9.32 3.56 -13.04
N GLY A 487 -10.36 4.36 -12.77
CA GLY A 487 -11.42 4.01 -11.83
C GLY A 487 -12.24 2.78 -12.27
N PRO A 488 -13.14 2.27 -11.40
CA PRO A 488 -13.98 1.10 -11.72
C PRO A 488 -14.78 1.24 -13.02
N GLY A 489 -15.15 2.46 -13.41
CA GLY A 489 -15.82 2.74 -14.67
C GLY A 489 -14.94 2.52 -15.91
N GLU A 490 -13.63 2.79 -15.83
CA GLU A 490 -12.72 2.66 -16.97
C GLU A 490 -12.31 1.21 -17.20
N THR A 491 -12.11 0.42 -16.14
CA THR A 491 -11.90 -1.03 -16.26
C THR A 491 -13.14 -1.75 -16.81
N LEU A 492 -14.35 -1.33 -16.40
CA LEU A 492 -15.60 -1.80 -17.01
C LEU A 492 -15.74 -1.38 -18.48
N ALA A 493 -15.34 -0.15 -18.84
CA ALA A 493 -15.37 0.32 -20.22
C ALA A 493 -14.39 -0.47 -21.12
N VAL A 494 -13.17 -0.73 -20.65
CA VAL A 494 -12.19 -1.57 -21.36
C VAL A 494 -12.71 -3.01 -21.50
N GLY A 495 -13.29 -3.59 -20.44
CA GLY A 495 -13.92 -4.91 -20.49
C GLY A 495 -15.08 -4.99 -21.49
N PHE A 496 -15.93 -3.95 -21.54
CA PHE A 496 -17.04 -3.86 -22.50
C PHE A 496 -16.54 -3.72 -23.94
N VAL A 497 -15.54 -2.88 -24.20
CA VAL A 497 -14.92 -2.74 -25.53
C VAL A 497 -14.28 -4.06 -25.97
N ALA A 498 -13.57 -4.75 -25.07
CA ALA A 498 -13.01 -6.08 -25.35
C ALA A 498 -14.11 -7.10 -25.68
N ALA A 499 -15.20 -7.13 -24.91
CA ALA A 499 -16.34 -8.01 -25.14
C ALA A 499 -17.04 -7.72 -26.49
N LEU A 500 -17.20 -6.45 -26.87
CA LEU A 500 -17.73 -6.06 -28.17
C LEU A 500 -16.82 -6.50 -29.33
N ILE A 501 -15.50 -6.34 -29.20
CA ILE A 501 -14.52 -6.78 -30.21
C ILE A 501 -14.59 -8.31 -30.38
N VAL A 502 -14.58 -9.07 -29.27
CA VAL A 502 -14.70 -10.54 -29.29
C VAL A 502 -16.04 -10.98 -29.88
N GLY A 503 -17.15 -10.35 -29.47
CA GLY A 503 -18.50 -10.61 -29.98
C GLY A 503 -18.62 -10.35 -31.49
N TYR A 504 -18.05 -9.23 -31.96
CA TYR A 504 -17.98 -8.90 -33.38
C TYR A 504 -17.21 -9.96 -34.19
N PHE A 505 -16.02 -10.37 -33.74
CA PHE A 505 -15.25 -11.40 -34.42
C PHE A 505 -15.93 -12.77 -34.38
N PHE A 506 -16.63 -13.11 -33.29
CA PHE A 506 -17.44 -14.34 -33.20
C PHE A 506 -18.62 -14.32 -34.19
N ALA A 507 -19.42 -13.24 -34.20
CA ALA A 507 -20.55 -13.08 -35.12
C ALA A 507 -20.10 -13.10 -36.59
N ARG A 508 -19.02 -12.37 -36.92
CA ARG A 508 -18.42 -12.32 -38.25
C ARG A 508 -17.87 -13.68 -38.70
N THR A 509 -17.30 -14.47 -37.79
CA THR A 509 -16.90 -15.87 -38.05
C THR A 509 -18.11 -16.73 -38.40
N ARG A 510 -19.20 -16.60 -37.63
CA ARG A 510 -20.44 -17.36 -37.85
C ARG A 510 -21.12 -17.00 -39.18
N LEU A 511 -21.04 -15.74 -39.60
CA LEU A 511 -21.50 -15.29 -40.92
C LEU A 511 -20.71 -15.97 -42.04
N MET A 512 -19.37 -15.93 -42.00
CA MET A 512 -18.52 -16.56 -43.02
C MET A 512 -18.73 -18.09 -43.13
N ALA A 513 -19.03 -18.77 -42.01
CA ALA A 513 -19.38 -20.18 -42.03
C ALA A 513 -20.70 -20.45 -42.78
N LYS A 514 -21.75 -19.65 -42.52
CA LYS A 514 -23.01 -19.74 -43.27
C LYS A 514 -22.85 -19.40 -44.75
N GLU A 515 -22.09 -18.35 -45.08
CA GLU A 515 -21.79 -17.99 -46.48
C GLU A 515 -21.08 -19.15 -47.22
N LEU A 516 -20.18 -19.87 -46.56
CA LEU A 516 -19.48 -21.02 -47.15
C LEU A 516 -20.42 -22.22 -47.38
N ASP A 517 -21.34 -22.51 -46.46
CA ASP A 517 -22.29 -23.61 -46.62
C ASP A 517 -23.37 -23.31 -47.68
N VAL A 518 -23.83 -22.06 -47.81
CA VAL A 518 -24.71 -21.64 -48.92
C VAL A 518 -24.01 -21.87 -50.26
N VAL A 519 -22.77 -21.38 -50.42
CA VAL A 519 -21.97 -21.60 -51.65
C VAL A 519 -21.80 -23.08 -51.97
N LYS A 520 -21.52 -23.93 -50.97
CA LYS A 520 -21.44 -25.38 -51.19
C LYS A 520 -22.77 -25.96 -51.68
N SER A 521 -23.88 -25.55 -51.08
CA SER A 521 -25.20 -26.04 -51.48
C SER A 521 -25.54 -25.63 -52.91
N GLU A 522 -25.29 -24.37 -53.29
CA GLU A 522 -25.51 -23.86 -54.66
C GLU A 522 -24.64 -24.58 -55.69
N TYR A 523 -23.37 -24.83 -55.38
CA TYR A 523 -22.44 -25.56 -56.25
C TYR A 523 -22.85 -27.03 -56.48
N VAL A 524 -23.41 -27.68 -55.45
CA VAL A 524 -23.96 -29.05 -55.56
C VAL A 524 -25.26 -29.08 -56.37
N THR A 525 -26.15 -28.10 -56.20
CA THR A 525 -27.41 -28.02 -56.98
C THR A 525 -27.24 -27.57 -58.43
N THR A 526 -26.14 -26.91 -58.78
CA THR A 526 -25.86 -26.45 -60.16
C THR A 526 -25.05 -27.44 -61.01
N GLY A 527 -24.72 -28.62 -60.49
CA GLY A 527 -24.19 -29.74 -61.28
C GLY A 527 -22.71 -29.64 -61.64
N GLY A 528 -21.86 -29.28 -60.67
CA GLY A 528 -20.40 -29.41 -60.81
C GLY A 528 -19.95 -30.88 -60.84
N ALA A 529 -19.30 -31.29 -61.94
CA ALA A 529 -18.58 -32.56 -62.08
C ALA A 529 -17.14 -32.46 -61.58
#